data_AF-A0AAF3F6G3-F1
#
_entry.id   AF-A0AAF3F6G3-F1
#
_cell.length_a   1.000
_cell.length_b   1.000
_cell.length_c   1.000
_cell.angle_alpha   90.00
_cell.angle_beta   90.00
_cell.angle_gamma   90.00
#
_symmetry.space_group_name_H-M   'P 1'
#
loop_
_entity.id
_entity.type
_entity.pdbx_description
1 polymer ?
#
loop_
_entity_poly.entity_id
_entity_poly.type
_entity_poly.pdbx_seq_one_letter_code
_entity_poly.pdbx_strand_id
1 'polypeptide(L)'
;MVPILKICLSRNSFTYAITWDVLSEIDLNENETTSSGSICIKTIFLELAQMMELPKLYERICDPTLQNAFQGLFPRDNPANTSFAINFFTLIGLGGLTVDLREFLGKGGKRQKRRHNDLGHDIPVMLQGPQ
;
A
#
# COMPACT_ATOMS: atom_id res chain seq x y z
N MET A 1 -0.05 20.55 -21.42
CA MET A 1 -0.10 19.51 -20.36
C MET A 1 -1.21 18.47 -20.58
N VAL A 2 -1.66 18.21 -21.82
CA VAL A 2 -2.47 17.03 -22.19
C VAL A 2 -2.15 16.58 -23.64
N PRO A 3 -0.97 16.03 -23.94
CA PRO A 3 -0.87 15.19 -25.13
C PRO A 3 -0.17 13.83 -24.91
N ILE A 4 0.15 13.45 -23.68
CA ILE A 4 0.82 12.15 -23.41
C ILE A 4 -0.22 11.05 -23.11
N LEU A 5 -1.38 11.41 -22.56
CA LEU A 5 -2.40 10.43 -22.13
C LEU A 5 -3.24 9.84 -23.29
N LYS A 6 -3.21 10.44 -24.49
CA LYS A 6 -3.91 9.91 -25.68
C LYS A 6 -3.18 8.76 -26.38
N ILE A 7 -1.93 8.49 -26.01
CA ILE A 7 -1.18 7.34 -26.53
C ILE A 7 -1.42 6.07 -25.69
N CYS A 8 -1.73 6.19 -24.39
CA CYS A 8 -1.98 5.01 -23.55
C CYS A 8 -3.35 4.36 -23.72
N LEU A 9 -4.38 5.08 -24.22
CA LEU A 9 -5.75 4.54 -24.30
C LEU A 9 -6.12 3.87 -25.64
N SER A 10 -5.24 3.84 -26.63
CA SER A 10 -5.60 3.35 -27.99
C SER A 10 -5.09 1.95 -28.35
N ARG A 11 -4.22 1.31 -27.54
CA ARG A 11 -3.64 0.02 -27.93
C ARG A 11 -3.64 -0.98 -26.78
N ASN A 12 -4.63 -1.87 -26.85
CA ASN A 12 -4.70 -3.22 -26.29
C ASN A 12 -3.51 -4.13 -26.68
N SER A 13 -2.26 -3.64 -26.74
CA SER A 13 -1.06 -4.39 -27.15
C SER A 13 0.28 -3.73 -26.79
N PHE A 14 0.37 -2.90 -25.74
CA PHE A 14 1.68 -2.41 -25.23
C PHE A 14 2.01 -2.90 -23.82
N THR A 15 1.05 -3.41 -23.06
CA THR A 15 1.25 -3.88 -21.67
C THR A 15 2.15 -5.12 -21.57
N TYR A 16 2.38 -5.87 -22.65
CA TYR A 16 3.26 -7.05 -22.66
C TYR A 16 4.71 -6.78 -23.08
N ALA A 17 5.01 -5.56 -23.56
CA ALA A 17 6.37 -5.19 -23.97
C ALA A 17 7.11 -4.39 -22.89
N ILE A 18 6.42 -4.03 -21.82
CA ILE A 18 7.02 -3.37 -20.66
C ILE A 18 7.60 -4.47 -19.77
N THR A 19 8.92 -4.63 -19.80
CA THR A 19 9.62 -5.51 -18.87
C THR A 19 9.31 -5.08 -17.44
N TRP A 20 9.02 -6.04 -16.56
CA TRP A 20 8.82 -5.81 -15.13
C TRP A 20 9.93 -4.96 -14.50
N ASP A 21 11.12 -5.00 -15.09
CA ASP A 21 12.29 -4.17 -14.75
C ASP A 21 11.99 -2.67 -14.64
N VAL A 22 11.08 -2.11 -15.45
CA VAL A 22 10.73 -0.67 -15.34
C VAL A 22 10.02 -0.34 -14.02
N LEU A 23 9.41 -1.34 -13.37
CA LEU A 23 8.77 -1.14 -12.07
C LEU A 23 9.81 -0.98 -10.96
N SER A 24 11.08 -1.36 -11.19
CA SER A 24 12.16 -1.14 -10.22
C SER A 24 12.47 0.34 -10.00
N GLU A 25 12.22 1.18 -11.01
CA GLU A 25 12.41 2.63 -10.93
C GLU A 25 11.25 3.34 -10.19
N ILE A 26 10.24 2.59 -9.74
CA ILE A 26 9.04 3.13 -9.09
C ILE A 26 9.09 2.80 -7.60
N ASP A 27 9.31 3.84 -6.79
CA ASP A 27 9.28 3.75 -5.33
C ASP A 27 7.95 4.22 -4.75
N LEU A 28 7.30 3.35 -4.00
CA LEU A 28 6.04 3.62 -3.34
C LEU A 28 6.26 4.18 -1.93
N ASN A 29 6.81 5.40 -1.88
CA ASN A 29 7.12 6.13 -0.65
C ASN A 29 6.38 7.48 -0.59
N GLU A 30 6.14 7.99 0.62
CA GLU A 30 5.44 9.28 0.83
C GLU A 30 6.13 10.45 0.14
N ASN A 31 7.47 10.43 0.05
CA ASN A 31 8.26 11.53 -0.53
C ASN A 31 8.36 11.46 -2.07
N GLU A 32 8.42 10.25 -2.63
CA GLU A 32 8.68 10.03 -4.07
C GLU A 32 7.38 9.84 -4.87
N THR A 33 6.29 9.44 -4.20
CA THR A 33 5.01 9.21 -4.87
C THR A 33 4.28 10.53 -5.14
N THR A 34 4.36 11.01 -6.37
CA THR A 34 3.52 12.13 -6.84
C THR A 34 2.08 11.66 -7.14
N SER A 35 1.11 12.58 -7.16
CA SER A 35 -0.29 12.28 -7.51
C SER A 35 -0.43 11.57 -8.87
N SER A 36 0.39 11.96 -9.85
CA SER A 36 0.44 11.33 -11.16
C SER A 36 1.01 9.90 -11.10
N GLY A 37 2.05 9.69 -10.29
CA GLY A 37 2.61 8.35 -10.02
C GLY A 37 1.58 7.42 -9.38
N SER A 38 0.83 7.91 -8.39
CA SER A 38 -0.25 7.16 -7.73
C SER A 38 -1.32 6.68 -8.71
N ILE A 39 -1.76 7.55 -9.62
CA ILE A 39 -2.77 7.21 -10.63
C ILE A 39 -2.22 6.19 -11.63
N CYS A 40 -0.96 6.33 -12.03
CA CYS A 40 -0.28 5.40 -12.93
C CYS A 40 -0.22 3.98 -12.34
N ILE A 41 0.34 3.85 -11.12
CA ILE A 41 0.49 2.58 -10.41
C ILE A 41 -0.89 1.93 -10.19
N LYS A 42 -1.88 2.73 -9.76
CA LYS A 42 -3.25 2.27 -9.60
C LYS A 42 -3.82 1.66 -10.89
N THR A 43 -3.63 2.34 -12.01
CA THR A 43 -4.19 1.89 -13.30
C THR A 43 -3.51 0.60 -13.76
N ILE A 44 -2.18 0.53 -13.70
CA ILE A 44 -1.40 -0.66 -14.08
C ILE A 44 -1.82 -1.88 -13.26
N PHE A 45 -1.84 -1.75 -11.93
CA PHE A 45 -2.17 -2.88 -11.07
C PHE A 45 -3.65 -3.32 -11.19
N LEU A 46 -4.58 -2.40 -11.41
CA LEU A 46 -5.98 -2.74 -11.67
C LEU A 46 -6.16 -3.46 -13.01
N GLU A 47 -5.44 -3.07 -14.05
CA GLU A 47 -5.45 -3.78 -15.34
C GLU A 47 -4.81 -5.17 -15.22
N LEU A 48 -3.66 -5.29 -14.55
CA LEU A 48 -3.00 -6.57 -14.30
C LEU A 48 -3.89 -7.53 -13.50
N ALA A 49 -4.56 -7.03 -12.45
CA ALA A 49 -5.48 -7.82 -11.65
C ALA A 49 -6.72 -8.26 -12.45
N GLN A 50 -7.19 -7.46 -13.41
CA GLN A 50 -8.28 -7.85 -14.31
C GLN A 50 -7.86 -8.91 -15.33
N MET A 51 -6.62 -8.88 -15.80
CA MET A 51 -6.12 -9.84 -16.80
C MET A 51 -5.74 -11.20 -16.22
N MET A 52 -5.01 -11.23 -15.10
CA MET A 52 -4.43 -12.46 -14.54
C MET A 52 -5.15 -12.95 -13.28
N GLU A 53 -6.04 -12.14 -12.71
CA GLU A 53 -6.64 -12.36 -11.39
C GLU A 53 -5.63 -12.19 -10.24
N LEU A 54 -6.15 -11.78 -9.08
CA LEU A 54 -5.35 -11.49 -7.88
C LEU A 54 -4.38 -12.62 -7.45
N PRO A 55 -4.76 -13.92 -7.44
CA PRO A 55 -3.86 -14.98 -6.97
C PRO A 55 -2.67 -15.20 -7.91
N LYS A 56 -2.87 -15.20 -9.24
CA LYS A 56 -1.76 -15.38 -10.18
C LYS A 56 -0.82 -14.17 -10.18
N LEU A 57 -1.39 -12.98 -9.99
CA LEU A 57 -0.59 -11.75 -9.81
C LEU A 57 0.26 -11.83 -8.54
N TYR A 58 -0.28 -12.36 -7.44
CA TYR A 58 0.48 -12.59 -6.21
C TYR A 58 1.65 -13.57 -6.41
N GLU A 59 1.41 -14.69 -7.09
CA GLU A 59 2.47 -15.65 -7.43
C GLU A 59 3.59 -15.00 -8.26
N ARG A 60 3.23 -14.13 -9.21
CA ARG A 60 4.21 -13.38 -10.01
C ARG A 60 5.00 -12.36 -9.22
N ILE A 61 4.38 -11.65 -8.29
CA ILE A 61 5.06 -10.69 -7.42
C ILE A 61 6.03 -11.41 -6.45
N CYS A 62 5.68 -12.63 -6.04
CA CYS A 62 6.52 -13.44 -5.17
C CYS A 62 7.68 -14.12 -5.90
N ASP A 63 7.71 -14.09 -7.24
CA ASP A 63 8.72 -14.75 -8.05
C ASP A 63 10.14 -14.18 -7.74
N PRO A 64 11.12 -15.03 -7.41
CA PRO A 64 12.47 -14.59 -7.04
C PRO A 64 13.18 -13.82 -8.16
N THR A 65 12.82 -14.06 -9.43
CA THR A 65 13.42 -13.36 -10.57
C THR A 65 12.93 -11.92 -10.69
N LEU A 66 11.78 -11.60 -10.11
CA LEU A 66 11.13 -10.29 -10.18
C LEU A 66 11.19 -9.50 -8.86
N GLN A 67 11.78 -10.08 -7.81
CA GLN A 67 11.97 -9.41 -6.50
C GLN A 67 12.60 -8.02 -6.64
N ASN A 68 13.58 -7.86 -7.54
CA ASN A 68 14.26 -6.59 -7.76
C ASN A 68 13.34 -5.54 -8.42
N ALA A 69 12.40 -5.98 -9.27
CA ALA A 69 11.40 -5.11 -9.89
C ALA A 69 10.32 -4.63 -8.93
N PHE A 70 10.04 -5.40 -7.87
CA PHE A 70 8.98 -5.10 -6.90
C PHE A 70 9.50 -4.51 -5.57
N GLN A 71 10.81 -4.36 -5.42
CA GLN A 71 11.45 -3.83 -4.21
C GLN A 71 10.95 -2.43 -3.83
N GLY A 72 10.80 -1.52 -4.80
CA GLY A 72 10.28 -0.17 -4.57
C GLY A 72 8.77 -0.11 -4.30
N LEU A 73 8.00 -1.05 -4.85
CA LEU A 73 6.54 -1.12 -4.69
C LEU A 73 6.10 -1.80 -3.38
N PHE A 74 6.89 -2.76 -2.90
CA PHE A 74 6.66 -3.50 -1.65
C PHE A 74 7.84 -3.31 -0.69
N PRO A 75 8.08 -2.07 -0.21
CA PRO A 75 9.20 -1.80 0.68
C PRO A 75 9.01 -2.51 2.02
N ARG A 76 10.02 -3.29 2.41
CA ARG A 76 10.11 -3.98 3.73
C ARG A 76 11.16 -3.36 4.66
N ASP A 77 11.70 -2.21 4.28
CA ASP A 77 12.82 -1.58 5.01
C ASP A 77 12.32 -0.73 6.19
N ASN A 78 11.37 0.17 5.93
CA ASN A 78 10.87 1.13 6.91
C ASN A 78 9.39 0.90 7.21
N PRO A 79 8.96 0.79 8.49
CA PRO A 79 7.56 0.59 8.85
C PRO A 79 6.61 1.68 8.32
N ALA A 80 7.09 2.91 8.11
CA ALA A 80 6.31 3.98 7.50
C ALA A 80 5.99 3.68 6.02
N ASN A 81 7.00 3.32 5.23
CA ASN A 81 6.83 2.98 3.81
C ASN A 81 5.99 1.72 3.64
N THR A 82 6.20 0.70 4.47
CA THR A 82 5.38 -0.52 4.46
C THR A 82 3.91 -0.21 4.78
N SER A 83 3.64 0.69 5.74
CA SER A 83 2.26 1.10 6.06
C SER A 83 1.63 1.90 4.93
N PHE A 84 2.40 2.75 4.25
CA PHE A 84 1.96 3.49 3.08
C PHE A 84 1.57 2.54 1.94
N ALA A 85 2.39 1.54 1.65
CA ALA A 85 2.11 0.52 0.65
C ALA A 85 0.84 -0.28 0.96
N ILE A 86 0.68 -0.73 2.21
CA ILE A 86 -0.53 -1.42 2.65
C ILE A 86 -1.77 -0.54 2.43
N ASN A 87 -1.71 0.74 2.83
CA ASN A 87 -2.83 1.66 2.67
C ASN A 87 -3.16 1.88 1.19
N PHE A 88 -2.15 2.12 0.35
CA PHE A 88 -2.30 2.35 -1.07
C PHE A 88 -3.01 1.19 -1.78
N PHE A 89 -2.50 -0.04 -1.65
CA PHE A 89 -3.12 -1.21 -2.27
C PHE A 89 -4.49 -1.56 -1.67
N THR A 90 -4.71 -1.29 -0.38
CA THR A 90 -6.03 -1.47 0.24
C THR A 90 -7.06 -0.48 -0.31
N LEU A 91 -6.68 0.79 -0.50
CA LEU A 91 -7.53 1.84 -1.10
C LEU A 91 -7.90 1.53 -2.57
N ILE A 92 -7.04 0.81 -3.28
CA ILE A 92 -7.26 0.40 -4.67
C ILE A 92 -8.13 -0.86 -4.77
N GLY A 93 -8.31 -1.60 -3.68
CA GLY A 93 -9.04 -2.87 -3.66
C GLY A 93 -8.17 -4.11 -3.92
N LEU A 94 -6.83 -3.95 -3.90
CA LEU A 94 -5.84 -5.02 -4.08
C LEU A 94 -5.16 -5.39 -2.75
N GLY A 95 -5.89 -5.29 -1.64
CA GLY A 95 -5.36 -5.56 -0.29
C GLY A 95 -4.75 -6.97 -0.13
N GLY A 96 -5.22 -7.95 -0.91
CA GLY A 96 -4.69 -9.32 -0.91
C GLY A 96 -3.22 -9.43 -1.31
N LEU A 97 -2.67 -8.46 -2.06
CA LEU A 97 -1.24 -8.45 -2.39
C LEU A 97 -0.35 -8.04 -1.21
N THR A 98 -0.93 -7.45 -0.17
CA THR A 98 -0.20 -6.87 0.97
C THR A 98 -0.22 -7.73 2.23
N VAL A 99 -0.64 -8.99 2.13
CA VAL A 99 -0.74 -9.92 3.27
C VAL A 99 0.63 -10.13 3.92
N ASP A 100 1.68 -10.35 3.13
CA ASP A 100 3.04 -10.50 3.63
C ASP A 100 3.53 -9.22 4.35
N LEU A 101 3.29 -8.04 3.77
CA LEU A 101 3.64 -6.76 4.41
C LEU A 101 2.93 -6.55 5.75
N ARG A 102 1.67 -6.96 5.84
CA ARG A 102 0.89 -6.91 7.09
C ARG A 102 1.48 -7.84 8.15
N GLU A 103 1.94 -9.03 7.76
CA GLU A 103 2.63 -9.94 8.67
C GLU A 103 3.98 -9.36 9.12
N PHE A 104 4.71 -8.71 8.22
CA PHE A 104 5.97 -8.03 8.51
C PHE A 104 5.80 -6.91 9.54
N LEU A 105 4.79 -6.04 9.37
CA LEU A 105 4.44 -5.01 10.37
C LEU A 105 3.90 -5.60 11.68
N GLY A 106 3.09 -6.66 11.61
CA GLY A 106 2.54 -7.32 12.79
C GLY A 106 3.61 -7.90 13.72
N LYS A 107 4.74 -8.34 13.15
CA LYS A 107 5.93 -8.76 13.91
C LYS A 107 6.64 -7.57 14.58
N GLY A 108 6.65 -6.39 13.95
CA GLY A 108 7.24 -5.15 14.50
C GLY A 108 6.33 -4.36 15.48
N GLY A 109 5.01 -4.54 15.41
CA GLY A 109 4.01 -3.71 16.07
C GLY A 109 3.70 -3.99 17.55
N LYS A 110 4.40 -4.93 18.22
CA LYS A 110 4.12 -5.25 19.63
C LYS A 110 4.54 -4.17 20.65
N ARG A 111 4.91 -2.95 20.24
CA ARG A 111 5.50 -1.96 21.16
C ARG A 111 4.78 -0.60 21.33
N GLN A 112 3.59 -0.40 20.77
CA GLN A 112 2.88 0.88 20.99
C GLN A 112 1.38 0.73 21.24
N LYS A 113 1.04 0.06 22.34
CA LYS A 113 -0.24 0.25 23.05
C LYS A 113 0.02 0.73 24.48
N ARG A 114 0.61 1.92 24.62
CA ARG A 114 0.63 2.79 25.81
C ARG A 114 0.89 4.19 25.22
N ARG A 115 0.03 5.20 25.27
CA ARG A 115 -0.80 5.80 26.32
C ARG A 115 -1.89 6.57 25.57
N HIS A 116 -3.16 6.39 25.86
CA HIS A 116 -3.89 7.30 26.75
C HIS A 116 -5.14 6.56 27.23
N ASN A 117 -5.02 5.83 28.35
CA ASN A 117 -6.19 5.55 29.17
C ASN A 117 -6.45 6.84 29.93
N ASP A 118 -7.37 7.66 29.42
CA ASP A 118 -7.96 8.70 30.22
C ASP A 118 -8.61 8.02 31.43
N LEU A 119 -8.19 8.44 32.61
CA LEU A 119 -8.51 7.83 33.88
C LEU A 119 -10.01 8.03 34.14
N GLY A 120 -10.79 6.99 33.90
CA GLY A 120 -12.01 6.77 34.67
C GLY A 120 -11.62 6.64 36.13
N HIS A 121 -11.80 7.72 36.90
CA HIS A 121 -11.92 7.65 38.34
C HIS A 121 -13.42 7.65 38.66
N ASP A 122 -13.91 6.47 39.02
CA ASP A 122 -15.28 6.23 39.45
C ASP A 122 -15.46 6.76 40.89
N ILE A 123 -16.28 7.83 41.01
CA ILE A 123 -17.37 8.16 41.96
C ILE A 123 -17.12 8.09 43.50
N PRO A 124 -17.78 8.94 44.33
CA PRO A 124 -19.11 8.58 44.83
C PRO A 124 -20.13 9.75 44.92
N VAL A 125 -21.40 9.38 44.80
CA VAL A 125 -22.57 10.20 45.12
C VAL A 125 -22.68 10.45 46.63
N MET A 126 -23.24 11.61 47.02
CA MET A 126 -24.02 11.93 48.23
C MET A 126 -23.52 13.13 49.06
N LEU A 127 -24.46 14.08 49.27
CA LEU A 127 -24.70 14.93 50.46
C LEU A 127 -23.69 16.02 50.87
N GLN A 128 -24.08 17.30 50.71
CA GLN A 128 -24.66 18.17 51.77
C GLN A 128 -24.52 19.67 51.37
N GLY A 129 -25.59 20.48 51.46
CA GLY A 129 -25.44 21.95 51.60
C GLY A 129 -24.99 22.33 53.02
N PRO A 130 -25.17 23.56 53.55
CA PRO A 130 -25.36 24.88 52.93
C PRO A 130 -24.25 25.89 53.35
N GLN A 131 -24.12 27.02 52.65
CA GLN A 131 -24.05 28.39 53.18
C GLN A 131 -24.46 29.34 52.05
#